data_AF-A0A2S2NM34-F1
#
_entry.id   AF-A0A2S2NM34-F1
#
_cell.length_a   1.000
_cell.length_b   1.000
_cell.length_c   1.000
_cell.angle_alpha   90.00
_cell.angle_beta   90.00
_cell.angle_gamma   90.00
#
_symmetry.space_group_name_H-M   'P 1'
#
loop_
_entity.id
_entity.type
_entity.pdbx_description
1 polymer ?
#
loop_
_entity_poly.entity_id
_entity_poly.type
_entity_poly.pdbx_seq_one_letter_code
_entity_poly.pdbx_strand_id
1 'polypeptide(L)'
;MCLSGIKNQTRTSNLSAAKLVNIKSYGYLTHPDHSFFILLKQIEKSFLKHCNSQNVFEDTIEDFFNDNHIIPFPCNVHKGEMVQYIFTSYITMRMRQHTYLSNQQNKGSNRLKKKLSKLVTK
;
A
#
# COMPACT_ATOMS: atom_id res chain seq x y z
N MET A 1 -9.75 15.81 -12.60
CA MET A 1 -8.74 14.92 -11.98
C MET A 1 -7.52 15.75 -11.57
N CYS A 2 -7.19 15.83 -10.28
CA CYS A 2 -6.14 16.71 -9.73
C CYS A 2 -4.76 16.03 -9.69
N LEU A 3 -4.14 15.87 -10.86
CA LEU A 3 -2.85 15.18 -11.00
C LEU A 3 -1.71 15.79 -10.18
N SER A 4 -1.74 17.11 -9.97
CA SER A 4 -0.75 17.83 -9.16
C SER A 4 -0.73 17.41 -7.69
N GLY A 5 -1.80 16.81 -7.18
CA GLY A 5 -1.86 16.28 -5.81
C GLY A 5 -1.27 14.88 -5.65
N ILE A 6 -0.89 14.22 -6.75
CA ILE A 6 -0.45 12.81 -6.76
C ILE A 6 0.94 12.69 -7.38
N LYS A 7 1.21 13.48 -8.43
CA LYS A 7 2.41 13.39 -9.24
C LYS A 7 3.18 14.71 -9.16
N ASN A 8 4.49 14.59 -9.03
CA ASN A 8 5.39 15.72 -9.20
C ASN A 8 5.49 16.13 -10.68
N GLN A 9 5.49 17.43 -10.95
CA GLN A 9 5.61 18.00 -12.28
C GLN A 9 6.98 17.66 -12.92
N THR A 10 8.02 17.54 -12.09
CA THR A 10 9.37 17.21 -12.54
C THR A 10 9.55 15.69 -12.72
N ARG A 11 10.29 15.30 -13.75
CA ARG A 11 10.62 13.89 -14.04
C ARG A 11 11.72 13.33 -13.15
N THR A 12 12.33 14.16 -12.32
CA THR A 12 13.39 13.78 -11.38
C THR A 12 13.15 14.48 -10.05
N SER A 13 13.65 13.86 -8.98
CA SER A 13 13.61 14.43 -7.64
C SER A 13 14.90 14.08 -6.91
N ASN A 14 15.49 15.07 -6.23
CA ASN A 14 16.71 14.91 -5.44
C ASN A 14 16.43 14.44 -4.00
N LEU A 15 15.17 14.23 -3.64
CA LEU A 15 14.78 13.72 -2.33
C LEU A 15 15.29 12.28 -2.14
N SER A 16 15.71 11.96 -0.92
CA SER A 16 16.17 10.60 -0.57
C SER A 16 15.10 9.53 -0.85
N ALA A 17 13.83 9.86 -0.63
CA ALA A 17 12.69 9.00 -0.94
C ALA A 17 12.55 8.65 -2.43
N ALA A 18 13.08 9.50 -3.33
CA ALA A 18 13.03 9.29 -4.77
C ALA A 18 14.22 8.46 -5.30
N LYS A 19 15.22 8.13 -4.46
CA LYS A 19 16.45 7.45 -4.89
C LYS A 19 16.19 6.13 -5.63
N LEU A 20 15.28 5.31 -5.12
CA LEU A 20 14.94 4.03 -5.75
C LEU A 20 14.26 4.24 -7.12
N VAL A 21 13.37 5.23 -7.22
CA VAL A 21 12.70 5.59 -8.48
C VAL A 21 13.74 6.12 -9.47
N ASN A 22 14.65 7.00 -9.06
CA ASN A 22 15.73 7.49 -9.92
C ASN A 22 16.56 6.34 -10.50
N ILE A 23 16.92 5.34 -9.68
CA ILE A 23 17.72 4.19 -10.10
C ILE A 23 16.92 3.26 -11.04
N LYS A 24 15.66 2.98 -10.73
CA LYS A 24 14.85 1.99 -11.47
C LYS A 24 14.11 2.57 -12.68
N SER A 25 13.90 3.87 -12.73
CA SER A 25 12.99 4.48 -13.71
C SER A 25 13.58 4.57 -15.10
N TYR A 26 14.91 4.72 -15.22
CA TYR A 26 15.54 5.20 -16.45
C TYR A 26 14.83 6.44 -17.05
N GLY A 27 14.15 7.24 -16.23
CA GLY A 27 13.37 8.42 -16.63
C GLY A 27 11.88 8.18 -16.98
N TYR A 28 11.37 6.94 -16.91
CA TYR A 28 10.00 6.60 -17.37
C TYR A 28 8.97 6.38 -16.26
N LEU A 29 9.40 6.13 -15.02
CA LEU A 29 8.48 5.99 -13.89
C LEU A 29 8.03 7.36 -13.38
N THR A 30 6.82 7.39 -12.83
CA THR A 30 6.24 8.61 -12.28
C THR A 30 6.82 8.90 -10.90
N HIS A 31 7.28 10.13 -10.68
CA HIS A 31 7.65 10.61 -9.35
C HIS A 31 6.40 11.06 -8.60
N PRO A 32 6.06 10.44 -7.46
CA PRO A 32 4.93 10.90 -6.66
C PRO A 32 5.21 12.29 -6.08
N ASP A 33 4.14 13.05 -5.84
CA ASP A 33 4.22 14.23 -5.00
C ASP A 33 4.68 13.84 -3.58
N HIS A 34 5.44 14.72 -2.93
CA HIS A 34 5.98 14.43 -1.59
C HIS A 34 4.88 14.25 -0.54
N SER A 35 3.82 15.05 -0.63
CA SER A 35 2.67 14.98 0.30
C SER A 35 1.90 13.68 0.08
N PHE A 36 1.73 13.27 -1.18
CA PHE A 36 1.15 11.97 -1.53
C PHE A 36 1.99 10.80 -1.02
N PHE A 37 3.32 10.87 -1.14
CA PHE A 37 4.21 9.86 -0.57
C PHE A 37 4.09 9.75 0.95
N ILE A 38 4.00 10.87 1.67
CA ILE A 38 3.78 10.88 3.12
C ILE A 38 2.44 10.23 3.47
N LEU A 39 1.37 10.57 2.75
CA LEU A 39 0.05 9.98 2.94
C LEU A 39 0.11 8.45 2.83
N LEU A 40 0.70 7.93 1.74
CA LEU A 40 0.85 6.49 1.56
C LEU A 40 1.68 5.83 2.67
N LYS A 41 2.72 6.50 3.15
CA LYS A 41 3.54 6.00 4.26
C LYS A 41 2.75 5.92 5.57
N GLN A 42 1.84 6.86 5.82
CA GLN A 42 0.96 6.81 6.98
C GLN A 42 -0.05 5.67 6.85
N ILE A 43 -0.68 5.51 5.69
CA ILE A 43 -1.58 4.37 5.42
C ILE A 43 -0.85 3.04 5.62
N GLU A 44 0.38 2.89 5.13
CA GLU A 44 1.16 1.66 5.30
C GLU A 44 1.46 1.37 6.78
N LYS A 45 1.70 2.40 7.60
CA LYS A 45 1.92 2.22 9.05
C LYS A 45 0.68 1.63 9.72
N SER A 46 -0.51 2.17 9.42
CA SER A 46 -1.77 1.62 9.92
C SER A 46 -2.00 0.21 9.39
N PHE A 47 -1.78 -0.02 8.09
CA PHE A 47 -1.92 -1.36 7.50
C PHE A 47 -1.03 -2.39 8.19
N LEU A 48 0.22 -2.06 8.50
CA LEU A 48 1.14 -2.99 9.16
C LEU A 48 0.65 -3.44 10.54
N LYS A 49 -0.05 -2.58 11.30
CA LYS A 49 -0.66 -2.95 12.58
C LYS A 49 -1.79 -3.97 12.40
N HIS A 50 -2.56 -3.85 11.31
CA HIS A 50 -3.79 -4.61 11.09
C HIS A 50 -3.68 -5.68 10.00
N CYS A 51 -2.51 -5.91 9.39
CA CYS A 51 -2.37 -6.79 8.23
C CYS A 51 -2.77 -8.26 8.46
N ASN A 52 -2.84 -8.70 9.72
CA ASN A 52 -3.26 -10.05 10.12
C ASN A 52 -4.64 -10.08 10.80
N SER A 53 -5.34 -8.94 10.87
CA SER A 53 -6.70 -8.87 11.40
C SER A 53 -7.70 -9.52 10.45
N GLN A 54 -8.90 -9.79 10.94
CA GLN A 54 -10.00 -10.29 10.12
C GLN A 54 -10.56 -9.20 9.20
N ASN A 55 -10.65 -7.96 9.71
CA ASN A 55 -11.25 -6.81 9.02
C ASN A 55 -10.19 -5.77 8.62
N VAL A 56 -9.11 -6.24 7.97
CA VAL A 56 -7.92 -5.42 7.63
C VAL A 56 -8.27 -4.07 7.03
N PHE A 57 -9.27 -4.02 6.15
CA PHE A 57 -9.66 -2.79 5.46
C PHE A 57 -10.22 -1.74 6.42
N GLU A 58 -11.26 -2.08 7.17
CA GLU A 58 -11.93 -1.19 8.12
C GLU A 58 -10.98 -0.80 9.24
N ASP A 59 -10.29 -1.78 9.84
CA ASP A 59 -9.38 -1.54 10.96
C ASP A 59 -8.24 -0.58 10.57
N THR A 60 -7.73 -0.68 9.32
CA THR A 60 -6.69 0.24 8.81
C THR A 60 -7.21 1.65 8.63
N ILE A 61 -8.45 1.81 8.15
CA ILE A 61 -9.08 3.12 7.95
C ILE A 61 -9.35 3.78 9.30
N GLU A 62 -9.97 3.05 10.23
CA GLU A 62 -10.24 3.55 11.57
C GLU A 62 -8.97 3.99 12.28
N ASP A 63 -7.91 3.15 12.29
CA ASP A 63 -6.62 3.50 12.90
C ASP A 63 -6.02 4.76 12.26
N PHE A 64 -6.06 4.90 10.93
CA PHE A 64 -5.54 6.09 10.26
C PHE A 64 -6.27 7.37 10.67
N PHE A 65 -7.61 7.34 10.73
CA PHE A 65 -8.40 8.53 11.03
C PHE A 65 -8.39 8.87 12.53
N ASN A 66 -8.20 7.88 13.41
CA ASN A 66 -8.04 8.10 14.85
C ASN A 66 -6.74 8.87 15.18
N ASP A 67 -5.69 8.73 14.38
CA ASP A 67 -4.39 9.40 14.57
C ASP A 67 -4.38 10.89 14.13
N ASN A 68 -5.55 11.49 13.85
CA ASN A 68 -5.75 12.91 13.49
C ASN A 68 -4.78 13.44 12.41
N HIS A 69 -4.51 12.61 11.40
CA HIS A 69 -3.59 12.98 10.33
C HIS A 69 -4.17 14.07 9.42
N ILE A 70 -3.40 15.13 9.19
CA ILE A 70 -3.73 16.14 8.18
C ILE A 70 -3.50 15.50 6.81
N ILE A 71 -4.56 15.33 6.03
CA ILE A 71 -4.47 14.84 4.66
C ILE A 71 -4.11 16.01 3.73
N PRO A 72 -2.87 16.07 3.21
CA PRO A 72 -2.42 17.17 2.37
C PRO A 72 -2.88 16.90 0.93
N PHE A 73 -3.97 17.53 0.51
CA PHE A 73 -4.45 17.46 -0.87
C PHE A 73 -4.75 18.87 -1.39
N PRO A 74 -4.22 19.28 -2.55
CA PRO A 74 -4.24 20.67 -2.99
C PRO A 74 -5.61 21.16 -3.48
N CYS A 75 -6.54 20.26 -3.78
CA CYS A 75 -7.85 20.60 -4.30
C CYS A 75 -8.98 20.22 -3.34
N ASN A 76 -9.66 21.20 -2.76
CA ASN A 76 -10.77 20.95 -1.84
C ASN A 76 -11.99 20.32 -2.52
N VAL A 77 -12.24 20.63 -3.80
CA VAL A 77 -13.41 20.14 -4.55
C VAL A 77 -13.35 18.62 -4.74
N HIS A 78 -12.19 18.11 -5.18
CA HIS A 78 -12.02 16.68 -5.47
C HIS A 78 -11.38 15.91 -4.30
N LYS A 79 -11.13 16.55 -3.16
CA LYS A 79 -10.39 15.95 -2.04
C LYS A 79 -11.03 14.65 -1.56
N GLY A 80 -12.34 14.68 -1.30
CA GLY A 80 -13.06 13.51 -0.77
C GLY A 80 -12.96 12.31 -1.69
N GLU A 81 -13.33 12.48 -2.96
CA GLU A 81 -13.29 11.41 -3.97
C GLU A 81 -11.88 10.86 -4.17
N MET A 82 -10.87 11.72 -4.26
CA MET A 82 -9.48 11.30 -4.49
C MET A 82 -8.94 10.54 -3.27
N VAL A 83 -9.21 11.03 -2.06
CA VAL A 83 -8.80 10.34 -0.83
C VAL A 83 -9.45 8.96 -0.75
N GLN A 84 -10.78 8.88 -0.92
CA GLN A 84 -11.48 7.59 -0.91
C GLN A 84 -10.90 6.62 -1.95
N TYR A 85 -10.61 7.11 -3.16
CA TYR A 85 -9.99 6.31 -4.21
C TYR A 85 -8.58 5.83 -3.84
N ILE A 86 -7.76 6.70 -3.24
CA ILE A 86 -6.41 6.36 -2.76
C ILE A 86 -6.48 5.26 -1.70
N PHE A 87 -7.31 5.42 -0.67
CA PHE A 87 -7.47 4.42 0.40
C PHE A 87 -7.92 3.07 -0.16
N THR A 88 -9.00 3.09 -0.94
CA THR A 88 -9.59 1.87 -1.52
C THR A 88 -8.56 1.15 -2.39
N SER A 89 -7.89 1.88 -3.28
CA SER A 89 -6.93 1.29 -4.22
C SER A 89 -5.69 0.76 -3.50
N TYR A 90 -5.12 1.54 -2.58
CA TYR A 90 -3.88 1.19 -1.90
C TYR A 90 -4.06 0.01 -0.96
N ILE A 91 -5.06 0.04 -0.08
CA ILE A 91 -5.29 -1.03 0.90
C ILE A 91 -5.63 -2.33 0.17
N THR A 92 -6.50 -2.29 -0.86
CA THR A 92 -6.83 -3.47 -1.66
C THR A 92 -5.59 -4.08 -2.32
N MET A 93 -4.75 -3.24 -2.94
CA MET A 93 -3.48 -3.69 -3.52
C MET A 93 -2.58 -4.30 -2.45
N ARG A 94 -2.46 -3.66 -1.29
CA ARG A 94 -1.55 -4.06 -0.23
C ARG A 94 -1.97 -5.38 0.44
N MET A 95 -3.26 -5.60 0.65
CA MET A 95 -3.81 -6.89 1.10
C MET A 95 -3.44 -8.02 0.14
N ARG A 96 -3.60 -7.81 -1.17
CA ARG A 96 -3.22 -8.83 -2.19
C ARG A 96 -1.74 -9.17 -2.12
N GLN A 97 -0.88 -8.15 -2.00
CA GLN A 97 0.56 -8.33 -1.84
C GLN A 97 0.91 -9.10 -0.57
N HIS A 98 0.26 -8.77 0.56
CA HIS A 98 0.46 -9.45 1.84
C HIS A 98 0.10 -10.94 1.76
N THR A 99 -1.10 -11.24 1.25
CA THR A 99 -1.56 -12.62 1.06
C THR A 99 -0.64 -13.41 0.14
N TYR A 100 -0.18 -12.80 -0.96
CA TYR A 100 0.77 -13.44 -1.87
C TYR A 100 2.08 -13.83 -1.17
N LEU A 101 2.68 -12.89 -0.41
CA LEU A 101 3.92 -13.15 0.34
C LEU A 101 3.73 -14.23 1.41
N SER A 102 2.65 -14.17 2.18
CA SER A 102 2.32 -15.18 3.19
C SER A 102 2.14 -16.57 2.57
N ASN A 103 1.45 -16.66 1.44
CA ASN A 103 1.27 -17.92 0.72
C ASN A 103 2.58 -18.50 0.18
N GLN A 104 3.49 -17.65 -0.29
CA GLN A 104 4.83 -18.10 -0.72
C GLN A 104 5.61 -18.71 0.44
N GLN A 105 5.60 -18.07 1.61
CA GLN A 105 6.27 -18.57 2.81
C GLN A 105 5.70 -19.91 3.27
N ASN A 106 4.37 -20.08 3.18
CA ASN A 106 3.68 -21.30 3.61
C ASN A 106 3.77 -22.47 2.61
N LYS A 107 4.31 -22.26 1.40
CA LYS A 107 4.33 -23.26 0.32
C LYS A 107 5.01 -24.57 0.73
N GLY A 108 6.12 -24.50 1.47
CA GLY A 108 6.86 -25.67 1.96
C GLY A 108 6.06 -26.49 2.97
N SER A 109 5.52 -25.82 3.99
CA SER A 109 4.68 -26.43 5.04
C SER A 109 3.44 -27.08 4.43
N ASN A 110 2.76 -26.39 3.51
CA ASN A 110 1.57 -26.91 2.83
C ASN A 110 1.89 -28.15 1.98
N ARG A 111 3.06 -28.18 1.32
CA ARG A 111 3.51 -29.37 0.58
C ARG A 111 3.69 -30.57 1.51
N LEU A 112 4.26 -30.38 2.69
CA LEU A 112 4.44 -31.43 3.69
C LEU A 112 3.09 -31.94 4.22
N LYS A 113 2.19 -31.04 4.63
CA LYS A 113 0.83 -31.39 5.08
C LYS A 113 0.06 -32.18 4.01
N LYS A 114 0.19 -31.79 2.73
CA LYS A 114 -0.41 -32.50 1.60
C LYS A 114 0.17 -33.90 1.37
N LYS A 115 1.45 -34.13 1.69
CA LYS A 115 2.04 -35.47 1.64
C LYS A 115 1.53 -36.33 2.80
N LEU A 116 1.53 -35.80 4.02
CA LEU A 116 1.10 -36.51 5.23
C LEU A 116 -0.37 -36.93 5.16
N SER A 117 -1.27 -36.05 4.71
CA SER A 117 -2.70 -36.38 4.55
C SER A 117 -2.96 -37.56 3.61
N LYS A 118 -2.11 -37.80 2.60
CA LYS A 118 -2.23 -38.95 1.69
C LYS A 118 -1.72 -40.26 2.29
N LEU A 119 -0.96 -40.21 3.37
CA LEU A 119 -0.41 -41.39 4.04
C LEU A 119 -1.39 -42.02 5.04
N VAL A 120 -2.38 -41.24 5.53
CA VAL A 120 -3.38 -41.69 6.51
C VAL A 120 -4.52 -42.49 5.85
N THR A 121 -4.61 -42.53 4.51
CA THR A 121 -5.58 -43.33 3.74
C THR A 121 -5.10 -44.77 3.49
N LYS A 122 -4.77 -45.54 4.54
CA LYS A 122 -4.55 -46.99 4.44
C LYS A 122 -5.27 -47.72 5.56
#